data_AF-A0A6I1ZWX6-F1
#
_entry.id   AF-A0A6I1ZWX6-F1
#
_cell.length_a   1.000
_cell.length_b   1.000
_cell.length_c   1.000
_cell.angle_alpha   90.00
_cell.angle_beta   90.00
_cell.angle_gamma   90.00
#
_symmetry.space_group_name_H-M   'P 1'
#
loop_
_entity.id
_entity.type
_entity.pdbx_description
1 polymer ?
#
loop_
_entity_poly.entity_id
_entity_poly.type
_entity_poly.pdbx_seq_one_letter_code
_entity_poly.pdbx_strand_id
1 'polypeptide(L)'
;MQYGSGKYTYELVEGWAKLPEGTSFLDVCGICVDAQDRVYVLNRSAEHPIAVFDREGNFLTSWGQGLFKRAHGSGVGPDGAIYCTDDKNHTVRKFTPEGKVLMTLGNEDQPSDTGYVQDWFDFFWTRLFSRSGIHTRS
;
A
#
# COMPACT_ATOMS: atom_id res chain seq x y z
N MET A 1 8.41 25.34 -3.33
CA MET A 1 8.44 24.99 -4.77
C MET A 1 7.01 24.67 -5.20
N GLN A 2 6.54 25.25 -6.31
CA GLN A 2 5.19 25.01 -6.83
C GLN A 2 5.24 23.88 -7.86
N TYR A 3 4.29 22.96 -7.79
CA TYR A 3 4.11 21.81 -8.69
C TYR A 3 2.79 21.95 -9.46
N GLY A 4 2.67 21.27 -10.61
CA GLY A 4 1.45 21.30 -11.43
C GLY A 4 1.45 22.38 -12.52
N SER A 5 0.35 22.48 -13.26
CA SER A 5 0.18 23.43 -14.37
C SER A 5 -1.31 23.72 -14.65
N GLY A 6 -1.59 24.83 -15.34
CA GLY A 6 -2.96 25.22 -15.68
C GLY A 6 -3.78 25.57 -14.42
N LYS A 7 -4.96 24.97 -14.28
CA LYS A 7 -5.89 25.22 -13.16
C LYS A 7 -5.43 24.60 -11.83
N TYR A 8 -4.61 23.55 -11.88
CA TYR A 8 -4.22 22.78 -10.70
C TYR A 8 -2.73 22.95 -10.44
N THR A 9 -2.42 23.80 -9.48
CA THR A 9 -1.09 23.96 -8.90
C THR A 9 -1.11 23.51 -7.45
N TYR A 10 0.04 23.05 -6.98
CA TYR A 10 0.22 22.44 -5.66
C TYR A 10 1.49 22.99 -5.04
N GLU A 11 1.52 23.04 -3.72
CA GLU A 11 2.73 23.33 -2.97
C GLU A 11 2.99 22.23 -1.97
N LEU A 12 4.28 22.00 -1.71
CA LEU A 12 4.69 21.08 -0.67
C LEU A 12 4.37 21.69 0.69
N VAL A 13 3.55 21.01 1.48
CA VAL A 13 3.37 21.29 2.90
C VAL A 13 4.27 20.32 3.67
N GLU A 14 5.45 20.79 4.05
CA GLU A 14 6.38 20.00 4.86
C GLU A 14 5.77 19.72 6.23
N GLY A 15 5.96 18.49 6.72
CA GLY A 15 5.49 18.10 8.06
C GLY A 15 3.97 18.13 8.24
N TRP A 16 3.19 17.98 7.15
CA TRP A 16 1.72 17.97 7.23
C TRP A 16 1.21 16.91 8.22
N ALA A 17 1.70 15.67 8.13
CA ALA A 17 1.29 14.60 9.03
C ALA A 17 1.97 14.72 10.40
N LYS A 18 1.19 15.05 11.44
CA LYS A 18 1.63 15.20 12.83
C LYS A 18 1.43 13.89 13.57
N LEU A 19 2.38 12.98 13.42
CA LEU A 19 2.38 11.70 14.10
C LEU A 19 2.58 11.84 15.62
N PRO A 20 2.11 10.86 16.43
CA PRO A 20 2.44 10.80 17.86
C PRO A 20 3.96 10.80 18.10
N GLU A 21 4.38 11.40 19.22
CA GLU A 21 5.80 11.48 19.59
C GLU A 21 6.44 10.08 19.64
N GLY A 22 7.66 9.97 19.10
CA GLY A 22 8.42 8.71 19.06
C GLY A 22 8.02 7.75 17.92
N THR A 23 7.02 8.10 17.12
CA THR A 23 6.56 7.26 16.00
C THR A 23 7.03 7.82 14.65
N SER A 24 7.09 6.95 13.63
CA SER A 24 7.44 7.34 12.26
C SER A 24 6.73 6.45 11.25
N PHE A 25 6.60 6.95 10.02
CA PHE A 25 6.22 6.09 8.90
C PHE A 25 7.39 5.16 8.56
N LEU A 26 7.07 3.90 8.23
CA LEU A 26 8.08 2.92 7.80
C LEU A 26 8.09 2.84 6.28
N ASP A 27 6.95 2.47 5.70
CA ASP A 27 6.76 2.32 4.25
C ASP A 27 5.29 2.58 3.95
N VAL A 28 5.00 3.80 3.47
CA VAL A 28 3.65 4.22 3.10
C VAL A 28 3.34 3.65 1.72
N CYS A 29 2.40 2.73 1.67
CA CYS A 29 2.03 2.01 0.44
C CYS A 29 0.66 2.44 -0.11
N GLY A 30 -0.14 3.17 0.67
CA GLY A 30 -1.43 3.68 0.20
C GLY A 30 -1.89 4.91 0.96
N ILE A 31 -2.65 5.77 0.27
CA ILE A 31 -3.34 6.91 0.84
C ILE A 31 -4.73 7.00 0.23
N CYS A 32 -5.73 7.28 1.05
CA CYS A 32 -7.08 7.57 0.57
C CYS A 32 -7.77 8.57 1.48
N VAL A 33 -8.75 9.29 0.94
CA VAL A 33 -9.47 10.36 1.63
C VAL A 33 -10.96 10.06 1.57
N ASP A 34 -11.64 10.15 2.70
CA ASP A 34 -13.09 9.94 2.77
C ASP A 34 -13.89 11.23 2.54
N ALA A 35 -15.22 11.12 2.59
CA ALA A 35 -16.12 12.26 2.37
C ALA A 35 -16.11 13.29 3.51
N GLN A 36 -15.39 13.04 4.61
CA GLN A 36 -15.23 13.95 5.74
C GLN A 36 -13.83 14.62 5.73
N ASP A 37 -13.09 14.55 4.62
CA ASP A 37 -11.69 14.99 4.50
C ASP A 37 -10.75 14.29 5.51
N ARG A 38 -11.11 13.10 6.02
CA ARG A 38 -10.17 12.29 6.80
C ARG A 38 -9.23 11.56 5.86
N VAL A 39 -7.95 11.61 6.18
CA VAL A 39 -6.89 11.01 5.37
C VAL A 39 -6.42 9.73 6.05
N TYR A 40 -6.55 8.61 5.33
CA TYR A 40 -6.13 7.29 5.75
C TYR A 40 -4.81 6.94 5.09
N VAL A 41 -3.75 6.83 5.90
CA VAL A 41 -2.41 6.46 5.45
C VAL A 41 -2.16 5.00 5.79
N LEU A 42 -2.04 4.15 4.77
CA LEU A 42 -1.66 2.75 4.90
C LEU A 42 -0.14 2.62 4.87
N ASN A 43 0.41 2.20 6.01
CA ASN A 43 1.82 2.12 6.34
C ASN A 43 2.17 0.69 6.76
N ARG A 44 3.37 0.19 6.42
CA ARG A 44 3.83 -1.14 6.85
C ARG A 44 4.40 -1.17 8.28
N SER A 45 4.09 -0.18 9.12
CA SER A 45 4.45 -0.19 10.54
C SER A 45 3.56 -1.16 11.30
N ALA A 46 4.13 -1.87 12.28
CA ALA A 46 3.36 -2.70 13.20
C ALA A 46 2.52 -1.88 14.20
N GLU A 47 2.96 -0.65 14.50
CA GLU A 47 2.33 0.21 15.51
C GLU A 47 1.13 0.96 14.95
N HIS A 48 1.26 1.54 13.76
CA HIS A 48 0.20 2.28 13.07
C HIS A 48 0.07 1.82 11.60
N PRO A 49 -0.48 0.62 11.34
CA PRO A 49 -0.66 0.13 9.97
C PRO A 49 -1.59 1.03 9.15
N ILE A 50 -2.69 1.48 9.74
CA ILE A 50 -3.49 2.57 9.22
C ILE A 50 -3.44 3.71 10.24
N ALA A 51 -2.90 4.85 9.83
CA ALA A 51 -2.96 6.10 10.57
C ALA A 51 -4.02 7.00 9.92
N VAL A 52 -4.91 7.58 10.73
CA VAL A 52 -6.00 8.43 10.27
C VAL A 52 -5.73 9.85 10.74
N PHE A 53 -5.81 10.81 9.82
CA PHE A 53 -5.59 12.23 10.08
C PHE A 53 -6.81 13.05 9.66
N ASP A 54 -6.96 14.24 10.21
CA ASP A 54 -7.82 15.26 9.62
C ASP A 54 -7.13 15.95 8.43
N ARG A 55 -7.84 16.89 7.81
CA ARG A 55 -7.38 17.69 6.67
C ARG A 55 -6.12 18.50 6.98
N GLU A 56 -5.96 18.93 8.22
CA GLU A 56 -4.83 19.71 8.71
C GLU A 56 -3.65 18.84 9.18
N GLY A 57 -3.77 17.52 8.99
CA GLY A 57 -2.76 16.52 9.28
C GLY A 57 -2.59 16.23 10.77
N ASN A 58 -3.57 16.58 11.61
CA ASN A 58 -3.58 16.16 13.00
C ASN A 58 -3.96 14.68 13.08
N PHE A 59 -3.18 13.90 13.84
CA PHE A 59 -3.48 12.49 14.06
C PHE A 59 -4.77 12.33 14.85
N LEU A 60 -5.72 11.56 14.30
CA LEU A 60 -7.01 11.28 14.92
C LEU A 60 -7.01 9.93 15.62
N THR A 61 -6.56 8.88 14.91
CA THR A 61 -6.54 7.51 15.43
C THR A 61 -5.65 6.60 14.57
N SER A 62 -5.46 5.37 15.02
CA SER A 62 -4.87 4.31 14.21
C SER A 62 -5.53 2.97 14.47
N TRP A 63 -5.45 2.08 13.49
CA TRP A 63 -5.96 0.72 13.58
C TRP A 63 -5.24 -0.22 12.61
N GLY A 64 -5.59 -1.50 12.65
CA GLY A 64 -5.07 -2.52 11.74
C GLY A 64 -3.90 -3.35 12.28
N GLN A 65 -3.55 -3.18 13.55
CA GLN A 65 -2.48 -3.94 14.20
C GLN A 65 -2.76 -5.44 14.11
N GLY A 66 -1.79 -6.20 13.61
CA GLY A 66 -1.92 -7.64 13.40
C GLY A 66 -2.83 -8.06 12.23
N LEU A 67 -3.41 -7.12 11.48
CA LEU A 67 -4.31 -7.44 10.35
C LEU A 67 -3.56 -7.61 9.02
N PHE A 68 -2.32 -7.13 8.92
CA PHE A 68 -1.56 -7.14 7.66
C PHE A 68 -0.26 -7.95 7.82
N LYS A 69 0.02 -8.83 6.86
CA LYS A 69 1.34 -9.44 6.62
C LYS A 69 2.22 -8.53 5.78
N ARG A 70 1.67 -7.97 4.69
CA ARG A 70 2.31 -6.92 3.91
C ARG A 70 1.27 -6.09 3.15
N ALA A 71 0.81 -5.03 3.82
CA ALA A 71 -0.03 -4.01 3.23
C ALA A 71 0.55 -3.48 1.90
N HIS A 72 -0.31 -3.21 0.91
CA HIS A 72 0.15 -2.76 -0.41
C HIS A 72 -0.63 -1.59 -1.01
N GLY A 73 -1.93 -1.50 -0.79
CA GLY A 73 -2.73 -0.41 -1.34
C GLY A 73 -4.01 -0.19 -0.56
N SER A 74 -4.58 1.00 -0.68
CA SER A 74 -5.83 1.38 -0.04
C SER A 74 -6.72 2.23 -0.94
N GLY A 75 -8.03 2.28 -0.63
CA GLY A 75 -9.01 3.11 -1.31
C GLY A 75 -10.32 3.22 -0.53
N VAL A 76 -11.11 4.26 -0.79
CA VAL A 76 -12.44 4.43 -0.19
C VAL A 76 -13.52 4.05 -1.21
N GLY A 77 -14.47 3.22 -0.80
CA GLY A 77 -15.63 2.86 -1.61
C GLY A 77 -16.74 3.92 -1.55
N PRO A 78 -17.74 3.86 -2.45
CA PRO A 78 -18.86 4.80 -2.46
C PRO A 78 -19.74 4.72 -1.21
N ASP A 79 -19.66 3.64 -0.45
CA ASP A 79 -20.33 3.43 0.83
C ASP A 79 -19.52 3.95 2.03
N GLY A 80 -18.38 4.61 1.79
CA GLY A 80 -17.48 5.11 2.82
C GLY A 80 -16.60 4.02 3.47
N ALA A 81 -16.67 2.78 3.00
CA ALA A 81 -15.82 1.71 3.51
C ALA A 81 -14.38 1.86 3.00
N ILE A 82 -13.41 1.50 3.85
CA ILE A 82 -12.00 1.52 3.50
C ILE A 82 -11.62 0.14 2.99
N TYR A 83 -11.00 0.06 1.82
CA TYR A 83 -10.49 -1.17 1.25
C TYR A 83 -8.97 -1.15 1.37
N CYS A 84 -8.38 -2.25 1.81
CA CYS A 84 -6.93 -2.41 1.85
C CYS A 84 -6.54 -3.75 1.23
N THR A 85 -5.42 -3.76 0.51
CA THR A 85 -4.84 -4.96 -0.10
C THR A 85 -3.61 -5.41 0.66
N ASP A 86 -3.43 -6.72 0.76
CA ASP A 86 -2.25 -7.35 1.34
C ASP A 86 -1.72 -8.41 0.39
N ASP A 87 -0.54 -8.16 -0.17
CA ASP A 87 0.02 -8.97 -1.24
C ASP A 87 0.81 -10.20 -0.75
N LYS A 88 0.99 -10.33 0.58
CA LYS A 88 1.53 -11.56 1.21
C LYS A 88 0.47 -12.40 1.88
N ASN A 89 -0.63 -11.78 2.29
CA ASN A 89 -1.81 -12.49 2.77
C ASN A 89 -2.72 -12.91 1.61
N HIS A 90 -2.54 -12.35 0.40
CA HIS A 90 -3.35 -12.62 -0.79
C HIS A 90 -4.82 -12.23 -0.63
N THR A 91 -5.06 -11.13 0.10
CA THR A 91 -6.41 -10.67 0.40
C THR A 91 -6.65 -9.21 0.08
N VAL A 92 -7.92 -8.90 -0.21
CA VAL A 92 -8.48 -7.56 -0.12
C VAL A 92 -9.47 -7.55 1.03
N ARG A 93 -9.31 -6.63 1.98
CA ARG A 93 -10.23 -6.48 3.10
C ARG A 93 -10.96 -5.16 3.04
N LYS A 94 -12.25 -5.21 3.34
CA LYS A 94 -13.14 -4.06 3.49
C LYS A 94 -13.33 -3.79 4.98
N PHE A 95 -13.19 -2.52 5.37
CA PHE A 95 -13.27 -2.06 6.75
C PHE A 95 -14.30 -0.95 6.90
N THR A 96 -14.88 -0.82 8.10
CA THR A 96 -15.47 0.44 8.52
C THR A 96 -14.39 1.51 8.67
N PRO A 97 -14.73 2.80 8.66
CA PRO A 97 -13.78 3.88 8.95
C PRO A 97 -13.04 3.74 10.30
N GLU A 98 -13.65 3.03 11.26
CA GLU A 98 -13.11 2.73 12.59
C GLU A 98 -12.25 1.45 12.63
N GLY A 99 -12.04 0.79 11.49
CA GLY A 99 -11.13 -0.36 11.37
C GLY A 99 -11.78 -1.72 11.62
N LYS A 100 -13.10 -1.82 11.72
CA LYS A 100 -13.78 -3.12 11.83
C LYS A 100 -13.82 -3.81 10.46
N VAL A 101 -13.34 -5.04 10.37
CA VAL A 101 -13.45 -5.86 9.15
C VAL A 101 -14.92 -6.17 8.86
N LEU A 102 -15.37 -5.82 7.65
CA LEU A 102 -16.71 -6.10 7.13
C LEU A 102 -16.72 -7.28 6.17
N MET A 103 -15.64 -7.46 5.41
CA MET A 103 -15.52 -8.48 4.38
C MET A 103 -14.04 -8.74 4.05
N THR A 104 -13.72 -9.98 3.72
CA THR A 104 -12.44 -10.41 3.15
C THR A 104 -12.70 -11.07 1.81
N LEU A 105 -11.95 -10.66 0.78
CA LEU A 105 -11.88 -11.30 -0.52
C LEU A 105 -10.50 -11.96 -0.66
N GLY A 106 -10.46 -13.17 -1.20
CA GLY A 106 -9.25 -13.99 -1.28
C GLY A 106 -9.15 -15.01 -0.14
N ASN A 107 -8.28 -16.00 -0.33
CA ASN A 107 -7.98 -17.02 0.66
C ASN A 107 -6.67 -16.63 1.35
N GLU A 108 -6.71 -16.47 2.67
CA GLU A 108 -5.51 -16.06 3.42
C GLU A 108 -4.37 -17.04 3.18
N ASP A 109 -3.19 -16.48 2.89
CA ASP A 109 -1.95 -17.23 2.62
C ASP A 109 -1.98 -18.15 1.39
N GLN A 110 -3.01 -18.02 0.55
CA GLN A 110 -3.13 -18.78 -0.69
C GLN A 110 -3.16 -17.83 -1.90
N PRO A 111 -2.06 -17.74 -2.67
CA PRO A 111 -2.10 -17.02 -3.94
C PRO A 111 -3.09 -17.69 -4.89
N SER A 112 -3.74 -16.89 -5.74
CA SER A 112 -4.50 -17.45 -6.86
C SER A 112 -3.55 -18.13 -7.84
N ASP A 113 -4.02 -19.20 -8.47
CA ASP A 113 -3.33 -19.76 -9.63
C ASP A 113 -3.38 -18.73 -10.77
N THR A 114 -2.24 -18.17 -11.09
CA THR A 114 -2.12 -17.15 -12.14
C THR A 114 -2.07 -17.76 -13.53
N GLY A 115 -2.04 -19.10 -13.65
CA GLY A 115 -1.70 -19.78 -14.88
C GLY A 115 -0.22 -19.62 -15.27
N TYR A 116 0.60 -19.00 -14.41
CA TYR A 116 2.05 -18.96 -14.61
C TYR A 116 2.63 -20.35 -14.33
N VAL A 117 2.95 -21.04 -15.41
CA VAL A 117 3.79 -22.23 -15.35
C VAL A 117 5.24 -21.78 -15.40
N GLN A 118 6.00 -22.06 -14.34
CA GLN A 118 7.44 -21.96 -14.42
C GLN A 118 7.94 -23.15 -15.25
N ASP A 119 7.89 -23.02 -16.57
CA ASP A 119 8.35 -24.07 -17.47
C ASP A 119 9.87 -24.02 -17.69
N TRP A 120 10.39 -25.12 -18.22
CA TRP A 120 11.83 -25.36 -18.38
C TRP A 120 12.53 -24.43 -19.37
N PHE A 121 11.82 -23.64 -20.18
CA PHE A 121 12.43 -22.72 -21.15
C PHE A 121 13.04 -21.47 -20.47
N ASP A 122 12.45 -20.98 -19.38
CA ASP A 122 12.96 -19.80 -18.64
C ASP A 122 14.24 -20.12 -17.83
N PHE A 123 14.40 -21.37 -17.38
CA PHE A 123 15.54 -21.80 -16.57
C PHE A 123 16.84 -21.96 -17.38
N PHE A 124 16.72 -22.28 -18.67
CA PHE A 124 17.89 -22.50 -19.56
C PHE A 124 18.55 -21.19 -20.00
N TRP A 125 17.77 -20.14 -20.27
CA TRP A 125 18.32 -18.86 -20.73
C TRP A 125 18.99 -18.05 -19.63
N THR A 126 18.45 -18.05 -18.40
CA THR A 126 18.98 -17.25 -17.29
C THR A 126 20.36 -17.74 -16.79
N ARG A 127 20.67 -19.04 -16.95
CA ARG A 127 21.96 -19.63 -16.53
C ARG A 127 23.05 -19.64 -17.61
N LEU A 128 22.70 -19.62 -18.89
CA LEU A 128 23.68 -19.67 -19.99
C LEU A 128 24.38 -18.31 -20.23
N PHE A 129 23.72 -17.20 -19.92
CA PHE A 129 24.27 -15.86 -20.18
C PHE A 129 24.77 -15.11 -18.94
N SER A 130 24.60 -15.66 -17.74
CA SER A 130 25.17 -15.07 -16.50
C SER A 130 26.57 -15.58 -16.17
N ARG A 131 27.13 -16.53 -16.93
CA ARG A 131 28.45 -17.13 -16.68
C ARG A 131 29.46 -17.01 -17.81
N SER A 132 29.08 -16.50 -18.97
CA SER A 132 30.03 -16.25 -20.07
C SER A 132 30.03 -14.77 -20.40
N GLY A 133 30.90 -14.03 -19.72
CA GLY A 133 31.41 -12.80 -20.29
C GLY A 133 32.17 -13.15 -21.56
N ILE A 134 31.52 -13.06 -22.73
CA ILE A 134 32.21 -12.96 -24.03
C ILE A 134 31.45 -11.96 -24.91
N HIS A 135 32.21 -10.95 -25.32
CA HIS A 135 31.90 -9.89 -26.28
C HIS A 135 31.62 -10.41 -27.70
N THR A 136 30.79 -9.64 -28.43
CA THR A 136 30.76 -9.35 -29.89
C THR A 136 31.50 -10.30 -30.85
N ARG A 137 30.95 -10.74 -32.00
CA ARG A 137 30.75 -9.97 -33.25
C ARG A 137 30.19 -10.91 -34.35
N SER A 138 29.51 -10.27 -35.31
CA SER A 138 29.22 -10.63 -36.73
C SER A 138 28.81 -12.06 -37.07
#